data_AF-A0A9J6F1J8-F1
#
_entry.id   AF-A0A9J6F1J8-F1
#
_cell.length_a   1.000
_cell.length_b   1.000
_cell.length_c   1.000
_cell.angle_alpha   90.00
_cell.angle_beta   90.00
_cell.angle_gamma   90.00
#
_symmetry.space_group_name_H-M   'P 1'
#
loop_
_entity.id
_entity.type
_entity.pdbx_description
1 polymer ?
#
loop_
_entity_poly.entity_id
_entity_poly.type
_entity_poly.pdbx_seq_one_letter_code
_entity_poly.pdbx_strand_id
1 'polypeptide(L)'
;MLSRELATIEQQSSQIRSYARLHELLEEAEAQFVSEDLLACSQHLEEVGSIVSELEGGPVVQLVDALHTEHVIRCERLIYKLSEVWKRYIIWKIGRTPHVTELTIATAHKEEAEAFARLVEAVQRQGQLREKMSRFGRSLLADIVTPMIKYESVIVTSPGSTTFRVEFNESKAPLVKDVLANLSTLFTFLTNRLQAHNVIAVDLIKIMGSVIGSEFSDTVAKCCLEPAVPSDGSRLDSYPASALLDFHNQLVATNFLSSEKTGFSNLVSNLEALCISKQSQGILLQARAIMKQELHDTIVVGEPPISGKQGFVYGTLPKW
;
A
#
# COMPACT_ATOMS: atom_id res chain seq x y z
N MET A 1 -3.35 26.18 59.55
CA MET A 1 -1.89 26.11 59.31
C MET A 1 -1.46 24.66 59.13
N LEU A 2 -1.64 23.80 60.14
CA LEU A 2 -1.30 22.36 60.10
C LEU A 2 -1.90 21.58 58.91
N SER A 3 -3.18 21.79 58.58
CA SER A 3 -3.82 21.12 57.42
C SER A 3 -3.18 21.49 56.07
N ARG A 4 -2.61 22.70 55.97
CA ARG A 4 -1.95 23.18 54.74
C ARG A 4 -0.54 22.60 54.61
N GLU A 5 0.17 22.45 55.73
CA GLU A 5 1.49 21.81 55.77
C GLU A 5 1.39 20.30 55.55
N LEU A 6 0.37 19.65 56.12
CA LEU A 6 0.11 18.23 55.90
C LEU A 6 -0.13 17.93 54.41
N ALA A 7 -0.96 18.74 53.74
CA ALA A 7 -1.23 18.60 52.32
C ALA A 7 0.03 18.78 51.45
N THR A 8 0.90 19.72 51.81
CA THR A 8 2.19 19.92 51.11
C THR A 8 3.12 18.72 51.28
N ILE A 9 3.21 18.15 52.48
CA ILE A 9 4.04 16.97 52.76
C ILE A 9 3.50 15.73 52.02
N GLU A 10 2.19 15.55 51.98
CA GLU A 10 1.55 14.46 51.22
C GLU A 10 1.83 14.59 49.72
N GLN A 11 1.73 15.81 49.17
CA GLN A 11 2.04 16.08 47.77
C GLN A 11 3.51 15.80 47.45
N GLN A 12 4.45 16.24 48.29
CA GLN A 12 5.88 15.99 48.11
C GLN A 12 6.23 14.51 48.25
N SER A 13 5.61 13.79 49.20
CA SER A 13 5.82 12.35 49.36
C SER A 13 5.34 11.57 48.13
N SER A 14 4.20 11.97 47.55
CA SER A 14 3.68 11.39 46.32
C SER A 14 4.66 11.58 45.16
N GLN A 15 5.16 12.81 44.96
CA GLN A 15 6.12 13.12 43.90
C GLN A 15 7.43 12.34 44.03
N ILE A 16 7.98 12.22 45.25
CA ILE A 16 9.22 11.46 45.49
C ILE A 16 9.04 9.98 45.14
N ARG A 17 7.87 9.38 45.44
CA ARG A 17 7.59 7.99 45.04
C ARG A 17 7.54 7.85 43.52
N SER A 18 6.93 8.81 42.82
CA SER A 18 6.90 8.80 41.36
C SER A 18 8.31 8.89 40.76
N TYR A 19 9.19 9.74 41.31
CA TYR A 19 10.59 9.81 40.86
C TYR A 19 11.38 8.53 41.13
N ALA A 20 11.22 7.92 42.31
CA ALA A 20 11.85 6.64 42.63
C ALA A 20 11.38 5.54 41.67
N ARG A 21 10.07 5.49 41.40
CA ARG A 21 9.47 4.54 40.46
C ARG A 21 9.98 4.75 39.03
N LEU A 22 10.12 6.00 38.58
CA LEU A 22 10.71 6.32 37.28
C LEU A 22 12.13 5.78 37.15
N HIS A 23 12.97 5.99 38.18
CA HIS A 23 14.33 5.50 38.17
C HIS A 23 14.38 3.97 38.11
N GLU A 24 13.58 3.28 38.94
CA GLU A 24 13.48 1.81 38.92
C GLU A 24 13.05 1.29 37.53
N LEU A 25 12.00 1.85 36.95
CA LEU A 25 11.50 1.44 35.63
C LEU A 25 12.52 1.68 34.52
N LEU A 26 13.29 2.77 34.62
CA LEU A 26 14.37 3.06 33.68
C LEU A 26 15.47 2.01 33.80
N GLU A 27 15.93 1.66 35.00
CA GLU A 27 16.92 0.59 35.22
C GLU A 27 16.41 -0.77 34.74
N GLU A 28 15.15 -1.10 35.02
CA GLU A 28 14.49 -2.31 34.51
C GLU A 28 14.46 -2.31 32.97
N ALA A 29 14.11 -1.19 32.33
CA ALA A 29 14.09 -1.07 30.88
C ALA A 29 15.47 -1.29 30.26
N GLU A 30 16.55 -0.78 30.87
CA GLU A 30 17.92 -1.01 30.39
C GLU A 30 18.33 -2.48 30.57
N ALA A 31 17.99 -3.10 31.70
CA ALA A 31 18.25 -4.52 31.92
C ALA A 31 17.55 -5.39 30.86
N GLN A 32 16.29 -5.08 30.53
CA GLN A 32 15.54 -5.78 29.47
C GLN A 32 16.08 -5.50 28.07
N PHE A 33 16.60 -4.29 27.82
CA PHE A 33 17.26 -3.96 26.56
C PHE A 33 18.54 -4.81 26.36
N VAL A 34 19.34 -4.96 27.42
CA VAL A 34 20.57 -5.77 27.41
C VAL A 34 20.28 -7.27 27.27
N SER A 35 19.18 -7.76 27.86
CA SER A 35 18.74 -9.17 27.72
C SER A 35 18.08 -9.49 26.37
N GLU A 36 17.94 -8.50 25.49
CA GLU A 36 17.21 -8.56 24.22
C GLU A 36 15.69 -8.84 24.34
N ASP A 37 15.09 -8.69 25.53
CA ASP A 37 13.63 -8.68 25.67
C ASP A 37 13.05 -7.30 25.31
N LEU A 38 12.96 -7.05 24.00
CA LEU A 38 12.49 -5.77 23.46
C LEU A 38 11.01 -5.49 23.79
N LEU A 39 10.22 -6.52 24.05
CA LEU A 39 8.81 -6.37 24.43
C LEU A 39 8.71 -5.85 25.86
N ALA A 40 9.38 -6.51 26.80
CA ALA A 40 9.41 -6.06 28.19
C ALA A 40 10.01 -4.66 28.30
N CYS A 41 11.11 -4.39 27.57
CA CYS A 41 11.69 -3.04 27.47
C CYS A 41 10.65 -2.00 26.99
N SER A 42 9.87 -2.32 25.96
CA SER A 42 8.83 -1.41 25.45
C SER A 42 7.71 -1.12 26.45
N GLN A 43 7.36 -2.10 27.31
CA GLN A 43 6.32 -1.94 28.33
C GLN A 43 6.81 -1.01 29.45
N HIS A 44 8.04 -1.22 29.94
CA HIS A 44 8.62 -0.33 30.95
C HIS A 44 8.75 1.11 30.43
N LEU A 45 9.19 1.30 29.19
CA LEU A 45 9.29 2.66 28.60
C LEU A 45 7.93 3.31 28.35
N GLU A 46 6.88 2.56 28.05
CA GLU A 46 5.51 3.08 27.97
C GLU A 46 5.00 3.55 29.34
N GLU A 47 5.26 2.76 30.40
CA GLU A 47 4.93 3.13 31.78
C GLU A 47 5.69 4.39 32.24
N VAL A 48 6.99 4.48 31.93
CA VAL A 48 7.81 5.69 32.17
C VAL A 48 7.18 6.90 31.51
N GLY A 49 6.77 6.79 30.24
CA GLY A 49 6.12 7.88 29.51
C GLY A 49 4.83 8.36 30.19
N SER A 50 3.99 7.42 30.65
CA SER A 50 2.77 7.75 31.39
C SER A 50 3.06 8.52 32.68
N ILE A 51 4.03 8.07 33.47
CA ILE A 51 4.38 8.71 34.74
C ILE A 51 5.03 10.09 34.50
N VAL A 52 5.87 10.24 33.48
CA VAL A 52 6.48 11.54 33.12
C VAL A 52 5.39 12.54 32.76
N SER A 53 4.41 12.17 31.94
CA SER A 53 3.30 13.06 31.57
C SER A 53 2.42 13.46 32.77
N GLU A 54 2.29 12.62 33.80
CA GLU A 54 1.58 12.97 35.04
C GLU A 54 2.35 13.97 35.91
N LEU A 55 3.67 14.03 35.77
CA LEU A 55 4.56 14.92 36.53
C LEU A 55 4.84 16.25 35.81
N GLU A 56 4.42 16.38 34.54
CA GLU A 56 4.53 17.63 33.78
C GLU A 56 3.81 18.79 34.49
N GLY A 57 4.50 19.92 34.64
CA GLY A 57 4.00 21.08 35.38
C GLY A 57 4.24 21.05 36.89
N GLY A 58 4.98 20.06 37.41
CA GLY A 58 5.41 20.00 38.80
C GLY A 58 6.52 21.01 39.19
N PRO A 59 6.79 21.19 40.49
CA PRO A 59 7.75 22.20 41.00
C PRO A 59 9.23 21.89 40.71
N VAL A 60 9.56 20.67 40.27
CA VAL A 60 10.95 20.24 39.98
C VAL A 60 11.16 20.02 38.48
N VAL A 61 10.84 21.05 37.69
CA VAL A 61 10.83 21.02 36.22
C VAL A 61 12.16 20.50 35.65
N GLN A 62 13.31 20.92 36.18
CA GLN A 62 14.63 20.52 35.66
C GLN A 62 14.93 19.01 35.79
N LEU A 63 14.47 18.36 36.87
CA LEU A 63 14.65 16.92 37.05
C LEU A 63 13.73 16.14 36.11
N VAL A 64 12.48 16.61 35.98
CA VAL A 64 11.50 16.02 35.05
C VAL A 64 12.01 16.13 33.61
N ASP A 65 12.57 17.28 33.21
CA ASP A 65 13.15 17.48 31.88
C ASP A 65 14.34 16.54 31.61
N ALA A 66 15.20 16.33 32.60
CA ALA A 66 16.33 15.40 32.48
C ALA A 66 15.85 13.95 32.34
N LEU A 67 14.86 13.53 33.13
CA LEU A 67 14.27 12.20 33.05
C LEU A 67 13.50 11.98 31.74
N HIS A 68 12.78 12.99 31.28
CA HIS A 68 12.13 12.97 29.97
C HIS A 68 13.16 12.83 28.84
N THR A 69 14.26 13.58 28.90
CA THR A 69 15.35 13.47 27.92
C THR A 69 15.94 12.06 27.90
N GLU A 70 16.20 11.47 29.07
CA GLU A 70 16.69 10.10 29.18
C GLU A 70 15.68 9.07 28.63
N HIS A 71 14.38 9.25 28.93
CA HIS A 71 13.30 8.44 28.40
C HIS A 71 13.25 8.47 26.87
N VAL A 72 13.33 9.65 26.27
CA VAL A 72 13.39 9.84 24.81
C VAL A 72 14.60 9.11 24.22
N ILE A 73 15.79 9.28 24.80
CA ILE A 73 17.02 8.61 24.33
C ILE A 73 16.86 7.08 24.34
N ARG A 74 16.27 6.51 25.40
CA ARG A 74 16.05 5.07 25.49
C ARG A 74 14.98 4.58 24.52
N CYS A 75 13.93 5.36 24.29
CA CYS A 75 12.94 5.06 23.25
C CYS A 75 13.58 5.07 21.86
N GLU A 76 14.43 6.04 21.53
CA GLU A 76 15.14 6.08 20.24
C GLU A 76 16.06 4.86 20.06
N ARG A 77 16.80 4.46 21.09
CA ARG A 77 17.63 3.24 21.09
C ARG A 77 16.79 2.00 20.84
N LEU A 78 15.66 1.87 21.53
CA LEU A 78 14.72 0.76 21.34
C LEU A 78 14.13 0.76 19.91
N ILE A 79 13.66 1.90 19.42
CA ILE A 79 13.12 2.05 18.06
C ILE A 79 14.16 1.66 17.00
N TYR A 80 15.42 2.05 17.19
CA TYR A 80 16.51 1.63 16.32
C TYR A 80 16.65 0.11 16.29
N LYS A 81 16.75 -0.53 17.46
CA LYS A 81 16.88 -2.00 17.56
C LYS A 81 15.65 -2.72 17.00
N LEU A 82 14.43 -2.29 17.32
CA LEU A 82 13.19 -2.82 16.76
C LEU A 82 13.19 -2.70 15.22
N SER A 83 13.72 -1.61 14.68
CA SER A 83 13.86 -1.41 13.24
C SER A 83 14.85 -2.38 12.59
N GLU A 84 15.94 -2.73 13.28
CA GLU A 84 16.88 -3.76 12.81
C GLU A 84 16.23 -5.14 12.79
N VAL A 85 15.52 -5.52 13.86
CA VAL A 85 14.83 -6.81 13.95
C VAL A 85 13.72 -6.89 12.89
N TRP A 86 12.95 -5.81 12.68
CA TRP A 86 11.93 -5.72 11.63
C TRP A 86 12.49 -6.04 10.23
N LYS A 87 13.67 -5.51 9.89
CA LYS A 87 14.34 -5.77 8.61
C LYS A 87 14.78 -7.22 8.43
N ARG A 88 14.95 -7.98 9.51
CA ARG A 88 15.25 -9.42 9.44
C ARG A 88 14.02 -10.24 9.10
N TYR A 89 12.84 -9.79 9.53
CA TYR A 89 11.57 -10.45 9.23
C TYR A 89 11.00 -10.09 7.86
N ILE A 90 11.10 -8.83 7.46
CA ILE A 90 10.58 -8.34 6.18
C ILE A 90 11.75 -7.96 5.27
N ILE A 91 12.02 -8.82 4.29
CA ILE A 91 13.16 -8.69 3.38
C ILE A 91 12.64 -8.45 1.96
N TRP A 92 13.16 -7.39 1.33
CA TRP A 92 12.90 -7.06 -0.06
C TRP A 92 14.15 -7.31 -0.90
N LYS A 93 14.01 -8.00 -2.03
CA LYS A 93 15.05 -8.09 -3.05
C LYS A 93 14.47 -7.70 -4.40
N ILE A 94 15.13 -6.76 -5.07
CA ILE A 94 14.69 -6.23 -6.36
C ILE A 94 15.83 -6.44 -7.35
N GLY A 95 15.64 -7.38 -8.28
CA GLY A 95 16.45 -7.55 -9.47
C GLY A 95 15.91 -6.66 -10.60
N ARG A 96 16.80 -5.97 -11.30
CA ARG A 96 16.43 -5.12 -12.45
C ARG A 96 16.70 -5.77 -13.81
N THR A 97 17.63 -6.73 -13.87
CA THR A 97 18.00 -7.44 -15.10
C THR A 97 18.34 -8.91 -14.77
N PRO A 98 17.37 -9.84 -14.85
CA PRO A 98 15.94 -9.65 -15.18
C PRO A 98 15.17 -8.88 -14.09
N HIS A 99 14.03 -8.27 -14.46
CA HIS A 99 13.15 -7.57 -13.51
C HIS A 99 12.38 -8.60 -12.65
N VAL A 100 12.85 -8.79 -11.42
CA VAL A 100 12.33 -9.78 -10.48
C VAL A 100 12.21 -9.13 -9.11
N THR A 101 11.04 -9.24 -8.48
CA THR A 101 10.83 -8.77 -7.11
C THR A 101 10.56 -9.96 -6.19
N GLU A 102 11.27 -10.00 -5.07
CA GLU A 102 11.07 -10.97 -4.00
C GLU A 102 10.77 -10.26 -2.68
N LEU A 103 9.64 -10.63 -2.08
CA LEU A 103 9.24 -10.22 -0.73
C LEU A 103 9.28 -11.46 0.17
N THR A 104 10.14 -11.45 1.19
CA THR A 104 10.18 -12.51 2.20
C THR A 104 9.62 -12.02 3.52
N ILE A 105 8.70 -12.80 4.10
CA ILE A 105 8.19 -12.63 5.46
C ILE A 105 8.59 -13.88 6.24
N ALA A 106 9.63 -13.75 7.09
CA ALA A 106 10.26 -14.86 7.79
C ALA A 106 9.44 -15.33 9.01
N THR A 107 8.25 -15.85 8.76
CA THR A 107 7.32 -16.39 9.78
C THR A 107 6.93 -17.84 9.45
N ALA A 108 7.90 -18.65 9.03
CA ALA A 108 7.68 -20.03 8.58
C ALA A 108 7.24 -20.92 9.73
N HIS A 109 7.93 -20.76 10.87
CA HIS A 109 7.73 -21.59 12.06
C HIS A 109 6.94 -20.86 13.13
N LYS A 110 6.29 -21.62 14.02
CA LYS A 110 5.50 -21.07 15.13
C LYS A 110 6.33 -20.16 16.03
N GLU A 111 7.56 -20.53 16.34
CA GLU A 111 8.48 -19.75 17.19
C GLU A 111 8.83 -18.40 16.55
N GLU A 112 9.15 -18.39 15.24
CA GLU A 112 9.42 -17.17 14.48
C GLU A 112 8.20 -16.25 14.44
N ALA A 113 7.02 -16.82 14.36
CA ALA A 113 5.79 -16.06 14.35
C ALA A 113 5.40 -15.49 15.71
N GLU A 114 5.62 -16.24 16.80
CA GLU A 114 5.46 -15.74 18.15
C GLU A 114 6.47 -14.60 18.41
N ALA A 115 7.71 -14.76 17.97
CA ALA A 115 8.72 -13.70 18.05
C ALA A 115 8.36 -12.48 17.19
N PHE A 116 7.83 -12.68 15.98
CA PHE A 116 7.33 -11.60 15.13
C PHE A 116 6.13 -10.89 15.76
N ALA A 117 5.24 -11.62 16.43
CA ALA A 117 4.11 -11.02 17.15
C ALA A 117 4.59 -10.13 18.30
N ARG A 118 5.55 -10.61 19.11
CA ARG A 118 6.18 -9.80 20.17
C ARG A 118 6.85 -8.55 19.61
N LEU A 119 7.52 -8.66 18.46
CA LEU A 119 8.10 -7.52 17.76
C LEU A 119 7.02 -6.51 17.35
N VAL A 120 5.95 -6.96 16.71
CA VAL A 120 4.84 -6.11 16.27
C VAL A 120 4.21 -5.39 17.46
N GLU A 121 4.02 -6.10 18.58
CA GLU A 121 3.47 -5.55 19.80
C GLU A 121 4.38 -4.47 20.42
N ALA A 122 5.69 -4.71 20.46
CA ALA A 122 6.67 -3.72 20.92
C ALA A 122 6.70 -2.49 20.01
N VAL A 123 6.66 -2.69 18.68
CA VAL A 123 6.60 -1.60 17.69
C VAL A 123 5.30 -0.80 17.80
N GLN A 124 4.18 -1.44 18.14
CA GLN A 124 2.89 -0.78 18.37
C GLN A 124 2.93 0.11 19.62
N ARG A 125 3.46 -0.39 20.74
CA ARG A 125 3.60 0.39 21.99
C ARG A 125 4.47 1.63 21.81
N GLN A 126 5.51 1.52 20.98
CA GLN A 126 6.38 2.65 20.64
C GLN A 126 5.77 3.60 19.59
N GLY A 127 4.51 3.39 19.18
CA GLY A 127 3.81 4.24 18.21
C GLY A 127 4.35 4.15 16.77
N GLN A 128 5.24 3.20 16.48
CA GLN A 128 5.95 3.11 15.20
C GLN A 128 5.24 2.24 14.16
N LEU A 129 4.25 1.44 14.55
CA LEU A 129 3.66 0.42 13.66
C LEU A 129 3.03 1.01 12.41
N ARG A 130 2.27 2.10 12.55
CA ARG A 130 1.62 2.77 11.41
C ARG A 130 2.64 3.25 10.37
N GLU A 131 3.75 3.81 10.82
CA GLU A 131 4.81 4.28 9.92
C GLU A 131 5.52 3.11 9.23
N LYS A 132 5.82 2.03 9.96
CA LYS A 132 6.39 0.80 9.40
C LYS A 132 5.48 0.21 8.32
N MET A 133 4.18 0.10 8.60
CA MET A 133 3.19 -0.40 7.65
C MET A 133 2.99 0.55 6.47
N SER A 134 3.11 1.86 6.66
CA SER A 134 3.12 2.84 5.56
C SER A 134 4.28 2.60 4.60
N ARG A 135 5.51 2.44 5.12
CA ARG A 135 6.70 2.19 4.31
C ARG A 135 6.61 0.84 3.60
N PHE A 136 6.14 -0.19 4.30
CA PHE A 136 5.87 -1.51 3.73
C PHE A 136 4.86 -1.43 2.57
N GLY A 137 3.71 -0.80 2.79
CA GLY A 137 2.66 -0.64 1.79
C GLY A 137 3.11 0.16 0.56
N ARG A 138 3.88 1.24 0.76
CA ARG A 138 4.45 2.01 -0.37
C ARG A 138 5.44 1.18 -1.20
N SER A 139 6.27 0.37 -0.55
CA SER A 139 7.19 -0.54 -1.25
C SER A 139 6.41 -1.60 -2.03
N LEU A 140 5.36 -2.16 -1.42
CA LEU A 140 4.43 -3.09 -2.08
C LEU A 140 3.78 -2.48 -3.33
N LEU A 141 3.33 -1.23 -3.24
CA LEU A 141 2.75 -0.50 -4.36
C LEU A 141 3.76 -0.25 -5.48
N ALA A 142 4.95 0.23 -5.12
CA ALA A 142 5.99 0.61 -6.07
C ALA A 142 6.65 -0.59 -6.76
N ASP A 143 6.98 -1.63 -6.00
CA ASP A 143 7.87 -2.71 -6.44
C ASP A 143 7.12 -3.97 -6.89
N ILE A 144 5.83 -4.11 -6.56
CA ILE A 144 5.00 -5.27 -6.95
C ILE A 144 3.73 -4.85 -7.68
N VAL A 145 2.85 -4.05 -7.07
CA VAL A 145 1.52 -3.75 -7.63
C VAL A 145 1.62 -2.95 -8.93
N THR A 146 2.41 -1.87 -8.95
CA THR A 146 2.57 -1.03 -10.14
C THR A 146 3.20 -1.80 -11.31
N PRO A 147 4.28 -2.57 -11.11
CA PRO A 147 4.80 -3.46 -12.15
C PRO A 147 3.80 -4.52 -12.62
N MET A 148 3.00 -5.12 -11.73
CA MET A 148 1.97 -6.11 -12.11
C MET A 148 0.88 -5.52 -13.01
N ILE A 149 0.55 -4.25 -12.84
CA ILE A 149 -0.43 -3.54 -13.68
C ILE A 149 0.18 -3.20 -15.05
N LYS A 150 1.47 -2.89 -15.09
CA LYS A 150 2.14 -2.38 -16.30
C LYS A 150 2.67 -3.50 -17.21
N TYR A 151 3.09 -4.62 -16.63
CA TYR A 151 3.81 -5.68 -17.32
C TYR A 151 3.17 -7.04 -17.07
N GLU A 152 3.28 -7.92 -18.06
CA GLU A 152 2.98 -9.35 -17.86
C GLU A 152 3.86 -9.88 -16.71
N SER A 153 3.22 -10.56 -15.76
CA SER A 153 3.87 -11.01 -14.53
C SER A 153 3.59 -12.48 -14.26
N VAL A 154 4.61 -13.21 -13.84
CA VAL A 154 4.52 -14.63 -13.47
C VAL A 154 4.95 -14.78 -12.02
N ILE A 155 4.05 -15.33 -11.21
CA ILE A 155 4.34 -15.65 -9.81
C ILE A 155 5.03 -17.01 -9.77
N VAL A 156 6.26 -17.04 -9.22
CA VAL A 156 7.09 -18.26 -9.11
C VAL A 156 7.02 -18.87 -7.70
N THR A 157 6.24 -18.26 -6.82
CA THR A 157 6.06 -18.65 -5.42
C THR A 157 5.43 -20.03 -5.28
N SER A 158 6.09 -20.93 -4.54
CA SER A 158 5.50 -22.22 -4.15
C SER A 158 4.46 -22.04 -3.03
N PRO A 159 3.39 -22.85 -2.99
CA PRO A 159 2.44 -22.85 -1.88
C PRO A 159 3.15 -23.07 -0.54
N GLY A 160 2.88 -22.22 0.45
CA GLY A 160 3.52 -22.32 1.77
C GLY A 160 4.94 -21.75 1.85
N SER A 161 5.49 -21.14 0.79
CA SER A 161 6.75 -20.39 0.83
C SER A 161 6.65 -19.13 1.72
N THR A 162 7.72 -18.77 2.42
CA THR A 162 7.87 -17.48 3.11
C THR A 162 8.22 -16.33 2.17
N THR A 163 8.68 -16.66 0.96
CA THR A 163 9.07 -15.70 -0.07
C THR A 163 8.03 -15.68 -1.18
N PHE A 164 7.47 -14.51 -1.44
CA PHE A 164 6.70 -14.19 -2.62
C PHE A 164 7.64 -13.67 -3.72
N ARG A 165 7.74 -14.40 -4.83
CA ARG A 165 8.59 -14.07 -5.98
C ARG A 165 7.74 -13.86 -7.22
N VAL A 166 7.93 -12.72 -7.88
CA VAL A 166 7.28 -12.36 -9.13
C VAL A 166 8.33 -11.93 -10.15
N GLU A 167 8.21 -12.45 -11.36
CA GLU A 167 9.02 -12.08 -12.51
C GLU A 167 8.20 -11.23 -13.47
N PHE A 168 8.77 -10.12 -13.93
CA PHE A 168 8.11 -9.16 -14.81
C PHE A 168 8.69 -9.22 -16.21
N ASN A 169 7.83 -9.35 -17.20
CA ASN A 169 8.17 -9.25 -18.61
C ASN A 169 7.84 -7.84 -19.13
N GLU A 170 8.83 -6.95 -19.11
CA GLU A 170 8.65 -5.55 -19.51
C GLU A 170 8.30 -5.34 -21.00
N SER A 171 8.39 -6.39 -21.82
CA SER A 171 8.10 -6.33 -23.25
C SER A 171 6.61 -6.48 -23.58
N LYS A 172 5.77 -6.89 -22.60
CA LYS A 172 4.35 -7.20 -22.85
C LYS A 172 3.44 -6.59 -21.80
N ALA A 173 2.31 -6.06 -22.26
CA ALA A 173 1.23 -5.62 -21.37
C ALA A 173 0.44 -6.83 -20.84
N PRO A 174 -0.01 -6.80 -19.58
CA PRO A 174 -0.78 -7.89 -18.99
C PRO A 174 -2.25 -7.87 -19.41
N LEU A 175 -2.92 -9.02 -19.34
CA LEU A 175 -4.37 -9.06 -19.40
C LEU A 175 -4.94 -8.75 -18.02
N VAL A 176 -6.02 -7.95 -17.95
CA VAL A 176 -6.64 -7.55 -16.67
C VAL A 176 -7.00 -8.74 -15.78
N LYS A 177 -7.50 -9.83 -16.37
CA LYS A 177 -7.81 -11.06 -15.63
C LYS A 177 -6.57 -11.64 -14.91
N ASP A 178 -5.40 -11.55 -15.55
CA ASP A 178 -4.15 -12.10 -15.02
C ASP A 178 -3.60 -11.17 -13.93
N VAL A 179 -3.75 -9.85 -14.11
CA VAL A 179 -3.44 -8.86 -13.05
C VAL A 179 -4.28 -9.13 -11.80
N LEU A 180 -5.61 -9.29 -11.95
CA LEU A 180 -6.51 -9.56 -10.83
C LEU A 180 -6.18 -10.89 -10.14
N ALA A 181 -5.86 -11.95 -10.90
CA ALA A 181 -5.44 -13.23 -10.35
C ALA A 181 -4.11 -13.14 -9.58
N ASN A 182 -3.12 -12.40 -10.13
CA ASN A 182 -1.83 -12.20 -9.50
C ASN A 182 -1.95 -11.34 -8.22
N LEU A 183 -2.75 -10.29 -8.24
CA LEU A 183 -3.06 -9.49 -7.05
C LEU A 183 -3.81 -10.31 -6.01
N SER A 184 -4.77 -11.15 -6.41
CA SER A 184 -5.47 -12.05 -5.49
C SER A 184 -4.50 -13.01 -4.79
N THR A 185 -3.53 -13.54 -5.54
CA THR A 185 -2.47 -14.41 -5.01
C THR A 185 -1.55 -13.68 -4.04
N LEU A 186 -1.19 -12.42 -4.36
CA LEU A 186 -0.43 -11.55 -3.47
C LEU A 186 -1.14 -11.33 -2.14
N PHE A 187 -2.43 -10.97 -2.17
CA PHE A 187 -3.20 -10.75 -0.93
C PHE A 187 -3.40 -12.04 -0.14
N THR A 188 -3.57 -13.19 -0.79
CA THR A 188 -3.56 -14.49 -0.09
C THR A 188 -2.23 -14.74 0.61
N PHE A 189 -1.10 -14.46 -0.05
CA PHE A 189 0.22 -14.57 0.58
C PHE A 189 0.37 -13.62 1.78
N LEU A 190 -0.01 -12.35 1.63
CA LEU A 190 0.10 -11.35 2.69
C LEU A 190 -0.75 -11.73 3.90
N THR A 191 -2.01 -12.09 3.70
CA THR A 191 -2.92 -12.57 4.75
C THR A 191 -2.32 -13.79 5.45
N ASN A 192 -1.85 -14.79 4.70
CA ASN A 192 -1.24 -16.02 5.23
C ASN A 192 0.13 -15.82 5.90
N ARG A 193 0.72 -14.63 5.88
CA ARG A 193 2.03 -14.35 6.51
C ARG A 193 1.95 -13.29 7.59
N LEU A 194 1.04 -12.32 7.43
CA LEU A 194 0.80 -11.23 8.37
C LEU A 194 -0.33 -11.54 9.37
N GLN A 195 -1.28 -12.43 9.04
CA GLN A 195 -2.32 -12.89 9.98
C GLN A 195 -2.05 -14.29 10.56
N ALA A 196 -1.02 -14.98 10.05
CA ALA A 196 -0.90 -16.43 10.02
C ALA A 196 -0.87 -17.18 11.37
N HIS A 197 -0.90 -16.50 12.50
CA HIS A 197 -0.76 -17.20 13.78
C HIS A 197 -1.84 -16.87 14.81
N ASN A 198 -2.78 -15.95 14.55
CA ASN A 198 -3.71 -15.47 15.60
C ASN A 198 -3.00 -14.99 16.90
N VAL A 199 -1.66 -14.88 16.89
CA VAL A 199 -0.83 -14.43 18.02
C VAL A 199 -0.74 -12.91 18.01
N ILE A 200 -0.85 -12.29 16.83
CA ILE A 200 -0.81 -10.84 16.70
C ILE A 200 -2.22 -10.30 17.02
N ALA A 201 -2.35 -9.62 18.15
CA ALA A 201 -3.61 -8.95 18.54
C ALA A 201 -4.03 -7.84 17.57
N VAL A 202 -3.08 -7.34 16.78
CA VAL A 202 -3.24 -6.24 15.83
C VAL A 202 -3.38 -6.78 14.40
N ASP A 203 -4.43 -6.37 13.70
CA ASP A 203 -4.63 -6.70 12.28
C ASP A 203 -3.73 -5.82 11.39
N LEU A 204 -2.57 -6.34 11.02
CA LEU A 204 -1.61 -5.65 10.14
C LEU A 204 -2.18 -5.36 8.76
N ILE A 205 -3.04 -6.22 8.23
CA ILE A 205 -3.67 -6.02 6.91
C ILE A 205 -4.61 -4.82 6.99
N LYS A 206 -5.40 -4.72 8.07
CA LYS A 206 -6.26 -3.56 8.32
C LYS A 206 -5.47 -2.26 8.47
N ILE A 207 -4.36 -2.27 9.22
CA ILE A 207 -3.50 -1.08 9.35
C ILE A 207 -2.94 -0.67 7.99
N MET A 208 -2.42 -1.62 7.21
CA MET A 208 -1.92 -1.36 5.86
C MET A 208 -3.01 -0.78 4.97
N GLY A 209 -4.20 -1.37 4.99
CA GLY A 209 -5.39 -0.89 4.29
C GLY A 209 -5.75 0.56 4.64
N SER A 210 -5.72 0.91 5.93
CA SER A 210 -5.99 2.29 6.39
C SER A 210 -4.97 3.33 5.91
N VAL A 211 -3.77 2.89 5.51
CA VAL A 211 -2.68 3.78 5.10
C VAL A 211 -2.55 3.86 3.58
N ILE A 212 -2.70 2.75 2.86
CA ILE A 212 -2.47 2.68 1.41
C ILE A 212 -3.67 2.20 0.58
N GLY A 213 -4.78 1.81 1.21
CA GLY A 213 -5.91 1.18 0.52
C GLY A 213 -6.58 2.06 -0.53
N SER A 214 -6.64 3.37 -0.30
CA SER A 214 -7.15 4.34 -1.27
C SER A 214 -6.22 4.48 -2.48
N GLU A 215 -4.93 4.70 -2.25
CA GLU A 215 -3.90 4.80 -3.30
C GLU A 215 -3.82 3.50 -4.12
N PHE A 216 -3.88 2.34 -3.46
CA PHE A 216 -3.96 1.05 -4.10
C PHE A 216 -5.18 0.95 -5.04
N SER A 217 -6.37 1.25 -4.51
CA SER A 217 -7.63 1.12 -5.26
C SER A 217 -7.65 2.05 -6.47
N ASP A 218 -7.20 3.30 -6.28
CA ASP A 218 -7.11 4.30 -7.34
C ASP A 218 -6.10 3.90 -8.42
N THR A 219 -4.94 3.37 -8.02
CA THR A 219 -3.90 2.94 -8.96
C THR A 219 -4.39 1.77 -9.83
N VAL A 220 -4.98 0.75 -9.21
CA VAL A 220 -5.53 -0.40 -9.96
C VAL A 220 -6.70 0.06 -10.83
N ALA A 221 -7.62 0.87 -10.32
CA ALA A 221 -8.76 1.36 -11.08
C ALA A 221 -8.34 2.19 -12.31
N LYS A 222 -7.55 3.25 -12.10
CA LYS A 222 -7.19 4.21 -13.15
C LYS A 222 -6.16 3.65 -14.14
N CYS A 223 -5.23 2.83 -13.68
CA CYS A 223 -4.13 2.35 -14.53
C CYS A 223 -4.36 0.97 -15.14
N CYS A 224 -5.24 0.13 -14.57
CA CYS A 224 -5.53 -1.21 -15.09
C CYS A 224 -6.96 -1.35 -15.61
N LEU A 225 -7.94 -0.97 -14.78
CA LEU A 225 -9.33 -1.37 -15.00
C LEU A 225 -10.08 -0.43 -15.96
N GLU A 226 -10.03 0.89 -15.73
CA GLU A 226 -10.67 1.90 -16.60
C GLU A 226 -10.15 1.85 -18.05
N PRO A 227 -8.83 1.73 -18.33
CA PRO A 227 -8.33 1.63 -19.70
C PRO A 227 -8.83 0.37 -20.43
N ALA A 228 -9.10 -0.70 -19.70
CA ALA A 228 -9.55 -1.97 -20.24
C ALA A 228 -11.05 -2.04 -20.54
N VAL A 229 -11.85 -1.06 -20.09
CA VAL A 229 -13.27 -0.99 -20.45
C VAL A 229 -13.40 -0.80 -21.96
N PRO A 230 -14.17 -1.65 -22.66
CA PRO A 230 -14.35 -1.53 -24.10
C PRO A 230 -15.08 -0.23 -24.46
N SER A 231 -14.80 0.30 -25.65
CA SER A 231 -15.53 1.45 -26.21
C SER A 231 -16.81 1.05 -26.95
N ASP A 232 -17.12 -0.25 -26.99
CA ASP A 232 -18.25 -0.84 -27.68
C ASP A 232 -19.03 -1.70 -26.68
N GLY A 233 -20.31 -1.37 -26.50
CA GLY A 233 -21.19 -2.07 -25.57
C GLY A 233 -21.33 -3.56 -25.88
N SER A 234 -21.19 -3.98 -27.15
CA SER A 234 -21.24 -5.39 -27.54
C SER A 234 -20.07 -6.22 -26.98
N ARG A 235 -18.97 -5.57 -26.60
CA ARG A 235 -17.79 -6.21 -26.02
C ARG A 235 -17.75 -6.11 -24.50
N LEU A 236 -18.74 -5.48 -23.88
CA LEU A 236 -18.80 -5.28 -22.43
C LEU A 236 -18.83 -6.60 -21.66
N ASP A 237 -19.47 -7.63 -22.22
CA ASP A 237 -19.50 -9.00 -21.66
C ASP A 237 -18.12 -9.66 -21.56
N SER A 238 -17.13 -9.20 -22.35
CA SER A 238 -15.76 -9.69 -22.30
C SER A 238 -14.93 -9.06 -21.17
N TYR A 239 -15.45 -8.05 -20.49
CA TYR A 239 -14.80 -7.42 -19.36
C TYR A 239 -14.85 -8.34 -18.12
N PRO A 240 -13.75 -8.53 -17.37
CA PRO A 240 -13.68 -9.47 -16.26
C PRO A 240 -14.38 -8.95 -14.98
N ALA A 241 -15.66 -8.61 -15.07
CA ALA A 241 -16.45 -8.03 -13.97
C ALA A 241 -16.58 -8.98 -12.78
N SER A 242 -16.77 -10.28 -13.02
CA SER A 242 -16.84 -11.29 -11.96
C SER A 242 -15.52 -11.42 -11.19
N ALA A 243 -14.40 -11.54 -11.90
CA ALA A 243 -13.07 -11.61 -11.28
C ALA A 243 -12.75 -10.34 -10.47
N LEU A 244 -13.19 -9.16 -10.94
CA LEU A 244 -13.05 -7.91 -10.20
C LEU A 244 -13.89 -7.91 -8.91
N LEU A 245 -15.13 -8.41 -8.96
CA LEU A 245 -15.99 -8.52 -7.79
C LEU A 245 -15.43 -9.53 -6.77
N ASP A 246 -14.95 -10.68 -7.23
CA ASP A 246 -14.33 -11.70 -6.38
C ASP A 246 -13.08 -11.14 -5.69
N PHE A 247 -12.23 -10.42 -6.43
CA PHE A 247 -11.06 -9.76 -5.87
C PHE A 247 -11.46 -8.68 -4.84
N HIS A 248 -12.46 -7.85 -5.15
CA HIS A 248 -12.97 -6.86 -4.21
C HIS A 248 -13.46 -7.51 -2.90
N ASN A 249 -14.26 -8.57 -3.01
CA ASN A 249 -14.77 -9.32 -1.86
C ASN A 249 -13.63 -9.95 -1.04
N GLN A 250 -12.57 -10.44 -1.69
CA GLN A 250 -11.37 -10.92 -1.00
C GLN A 250 -10.73 -9.80 -0.16
N LEU A 251 -10.53 -8.61 -0.74
CA LEU A 251 -9.93 -7.48 -0.02
C LEU A 251 -10.76 -7.06 1.20
N VAL A 252 -12.09 -7.03 1.05
CA VAL A 252 -13.01 -6.74 2.17
C VAL A 252 -12.95 -7.84 3.23
N ALA A 253 -12.97 -9.12 2.82
CA ALA A 253 -12.87 -10.25 3.75
C ALA A 253 -11.56 -10.27 4.54
N THR A 254 -10.47 -9.79 3.95
CA THR A 254 -9.16 -9.66 4.62
C THR A 254 -9.01 -8.38 5.47
N ASN A 255 -10.06 -7.56 5.60
CA ASN A 255 -10.05 -6.24 6.25
C ASN A 255 -9.10 -5.21 5.61
N PHE A 256 -8.60 -5.46 4.40
CA PHE A 256 -7.73 -4.49 3.71
C PHE A 256 -8.53 -3.26 3.23
N LEU A 257 -9.78 -3.46 2.79
CA LEU A 257 -10.70 -2.38 2.46
C LEU A 257 -11.89 -2.40 3.45
N SER A 258 -12.27 -1.25 3.96
CA SER A 258 -13.57 -1.08 4.64
C SER A 258 -14.70 -1.14 3.61
N SER A 259 -15.84 -1.76 3.92
CA SER A 259 -16.93 -2.05 2.98
C SER A 259 -17.69 -0.81 2.45
N GLU A 260 -17.13 0.40 2.58
CA GLU A 260 -17.71 1.65 2.13
C GLU A 260 -17.10 2.05 0.78
N LYS A 261 -17.95 2.12 -0.26
CA LYS A 261 -17.72 2.72 -1.60
C LYS A 261 -16.24 2.83 -2.00
N THR A 262 -15.66 1.69 -2.39
CA THR A 262 -14.29 1.66 -2.93
C THR A 262 -14.28 2.08 -4.39
N GLY A 263 -13.11 2.43 -4.92
CA GLY A 263 -12.92 2.67 -6.36
C GLY A 263 -13.42 1.50 -7.21
N PHE A 264 -13.32 0.27 -6.70
CA PHE A 264 -13.79 -0.94 -7.38
C PHE A 264 -15.32 -1.04 -7.44
N SER A 265 -16.03 -0.82 -6.33
CA SER A 265 -17.50 -0.89 -6.32
C SER A 265 -18.13 0.18 -7.20
N ASN A 266 -17.54 1.40 -7.19
CA ASN A 266 -17.99 2.49 -8.06
C ASN A 266 -17.72 2.18 -9.54
N LEU A 267 -16.61 1.50 -9.85
CA LEU A 267 -16.29 1.12 -11.22
C LEU A 267 -17.26 0.07 -11.76
N VAL A 268 -17.58 -0.96 -10.96
CA VAL A 268 -18.55 -2.00 -11.36
C VAL A 268 -19.94 -1.38 -11.58
N SER A 269 -20.40 -0.49 -10.70
CA SER A 269 -21.71 0.15 -10.85
C SER A 269 -21.79 1.13 -12.03
N ASN A 270 -20.66 1.71 -12.45
CA ASN A 270 -20.60 2.72 -13.51
C ASN A 270 -20.03 2.18 -14.84
N LEU A 271 -19.88 0.87 -14.98
CA LEU A 271 -19.21 0.25 -16.14
C LEU A 271 -19.86 0.64 -17.48
N GLU A 272 -21.19 0.61 -17.55
CA GLU A 272 -21.96 1.00 -18.73
C GLU A 272 -21.78 2.49 -19.06
N ALA A 273 -21.85 3.36 -18.05
CA ALA A 273 -21.65 4.79 -18.22
C ALA A 273 -20.23 5.10 -18.73
N LEU A 274 -19.21 4.38 -18.23
CA LEU A 274 -17.83 4.53 -18.66
C LEU A 274 -17.63 4.04 -20.11
N CYS A 275 -18.27 2.92 -20.49
CA CYS A 275 -18.31 2.43 -21.86
C CYS A 275 -18.91 3.47 -22.82
N ILE A 276 -20.08 4.03 -22.48
CA ILE A 276 -20.75 5.07 -23.27
C ILE A 276 -19.87 6.33 -23.38
N SER A 277 -19.26 6.76 -22.27
CA SER A 277 -18.34 7.89 -22.26
C SER A 277 -17.17 7.68 -23.21
N LYS A 278 -16.52 6.51 -23.15
CA LYS A 278 -15.40 6.16 -24.02
C LYS A 278 -15.81 6.05 -25.50
N GLN A 279 -17.00 5.52 -25.76
CA GLN A 279 -17.59 5.49 -27.11
C GLN A 279 -17.80 6.91 -27.65
N SER A 280 -18.40 7.79 -26.86
CA SER A 280 -18.66 9.19 -27.25
C SER A 280 -17.36 9.96 -27.51
N GLN A 281 -16.32 9.74 -26.69
CA GLN A 281 -15.00 10.33 -26.90
C GLN A 281 -14.35 9.81 -28.19
N GLY A 282 -14.51 8.52 -28.49
CA GLY A 282 -14.07 7.92 -29.75
C GLY A 282 -14.72 8.58 -30.97
N ILE A 283 -16.04 8.77 -30.94
CA ILE A 283 -16.79 9.46 -31.99
C ILE A 283 -16.32 10.91 -32.16
N LEU A 284 -16.10 11.64 -31.07
CA LEU A 284 -15.60 13.02 -31.11
C LEU A 284 -14.19 13.12 -31.69
N LEU A 285 -13.30 12.18 -31.36
CA LEU A 285 -11.95 12.11 -31.93
C LEU A 285 -11.99 11.82 -33.43
N GLN A 286 -12.85 10.91 -33.87
CA GLN A 286 -13.07 10.62 -35.29
C GLN A 286 -13.65 11.84 -36.03
N ALA A 287 -14.67 12.49 -35.47
CA ALA A 287 -15.25 13.71 -36.04
C ALA A 287 -14.20 14.82 -36.17
N ARG A 288 -13.35 15.01 -35.16
CA ARG A 288 -12.26 15.98 -35.20
C ARG A 288 -11.19 15.61 -36.23
N ALA A 289 -10.91 14.32 -36.42
CA ALA A 289 -10.00 13.86 -37.46
C ALA A 289 -10.55 14.19 -38.86
N ILE A 290 -11.83 13.92 -39.11
CA ILE A 290 -12.52 14.27 -40.36
C ILE A 290 -12.51 15.78 -40.59
N MET A 291 -12.82 16.59 -39.57
CA MET A 291 -12.78 18.06 -39.69
C MET A 291 -11.39 18.63 -39.99
N LYS A 292 -10.34 17.87 -39.69
CA LYS A 292 -8.94 18.24 -40.00
C LYS A 292 -8.44 17.62 -41.29
N GLN A 293 -9.22 16.77 -41.96
CA GLN A 293 -8.85 16.23 -43.26
C GLN A 293 -8.90 17.33 -44.31
N GLU A 294 -7.96 17.20 -45.24
CA GLU A 294 -7.82 18.07 -46.39
C GLU A 294 -9.03 17.91 -47.33
N LEU A 295 -9.84 18.97 -47.47
CA LEU A 295 -11.14 18.99 -48.18
C LEU A 295 -11.02 18.92 -49.72
N HIS A 296 -9.81 18.82 -50.27
CA HIS A 296 -9.57 18.90 -51.72
C HIS A 296 -9.80 17.58 -52.48
N ASP A 297 -10.05 16.47 -51.79
CA ASP A 297 -10.52 15.25 -52.44
C ASP A 297 -12.02 15.32 -52.71
N THR A 298 -12.36 15.71 -53.94
CA THR A 298 -13.74 15.67 -54.45
C THR A 298 -13.96 14.39 -55.24
N ILE A 299 -14.91 13.56 -54.80
CA ILE A 299 -15.42 12.43 -55.58
C ILE A 299 -16.64 12.89 -56.39
N VAL A 300 -16.61 12.67 -57.70
CA VAL A 300 -17.78 12.93 -58.55
C VAL A 300 -18.85 11.89 -58.25
N VAL A 301 -20.00 12.33 -57.75
CA VAL A 301 -21.16 11.46 -57.48
C VAL A 301 -22.21 11.71 -58.57
N GLY A 302 -22.34 10.76 -59.48
CA GLY A 302 -23.27 10.77 -60.63
C GLY A 302 -22.88 9.71 -61.67
N GLU A 303 -23.83 9.28 -62.52
CA GLU A 303 -23.59 8.24 -63.54
C GLU A 303 -22.43 8.61 -64.50
N PRO A 304 -21.60 7.63 -64.92
CA PRO A 304 -20.49 7.89 -65.82
C PRO A 304 -21.01 8.41 -67.17
N PRO A 305 -20.35 9.41 -67.78
CA PRO A 305 -20.82 9.97 -69.03
C PRO A 305 -20.77 8.91 -70.12
N ILE A 306 -21.93 8.70 -70.76
CA ILE A 306 -22.11 7.83 -71.91
C ILE A 306 -21.12 8.25 -73.00
N SER A 307 -20.32 7.29 -73.42
CA SER A 307 -19.32 7.33 -74.49
C SER A 307 -19.72 8.14 -75.73
N GLY A 308 -18.84 9.06 -76.17
CA GLY A 308 -19.02 9.74 -77.46
C GLY A 308 -17.90 10.71 -77.90
N LYS A 309 -16.89 10.14 -78.58
CA LYS A 309 -16.03 10.74 -79.65
C LYS A 309 -14.84 11.67 -79.29
N GLN A 310 -13.65 11.10 -79.53
CA GLN A 310 -12.48 11.59 -80.30
C GLN A 310 -12.09 13.09 -80.31
N GLY A 311 -10.84 13.37 -79.96
CA GLY A 311 -9.97 14.25 -80.77
C GLY A 311 -8.99 15.19 -80.05
N PHE A 312 -7.69 14.93 -80.26
CA PHE A 312 -6.51 15.84 -80.19
C PHE A 312 -5.98 16.29 -78.81
N VAL A 313 -4.68 16.52 -78.57
CA VAL A 313 -3.36 16.02 -79.01
C VAL A 313 -2.33 16.80 -78.17
N TYR A 314 -1.37 16.09 -77.58
CA TYR A 314 -0.01 16.47 -77.10
C TYR A 314 0.27 17.79 -76.34
N GLY A 315 0.93 17.64 -75.19
CA GLY A 315 1.75 18.67 -74.55
C GLY A 315 2.50 18.11 -73.33
N THR A 316 3.73 17.64 -73.55
CA THR A 316 4.64 17.09 -72.54
C THR A 316 5.38 18.14 -71.69
N LEU A 317 5.44 17.88 -70.37
CA LEU A 317 6.57 18.04 -69.41
C LEU A 317 7.02 19.48 -68.96
N PRO A 318 7.87 19.64 -67.91
CA PRO A 318 7.73 19.26 -66.49
C PRO A 318 8.31 20.32 -65.48
N LYS A 319 8.29 19.99 -64.16
CA LYS A 319 9.06 20.56 -63.02
C LYS A 319 8.62 21.95 -62.53
N TRP A 320 8.54 22.22 -61.22
CA TRP A 320 9.52 21.98 -60.13
C TRP A 320 8.91 21.31 -58.89
#